data_AF-A0A831NS87-F1
#
_entry.id   AF-A0A831NS87-F1
#
_cell.length_a   1.000
_cell.length_b   1.000
_cell.length_c   1.000
_cell.angle_alpha   90.00
_cell.angle_beta   90.00
_cell.angle_gamma   90.00
#
_symmetry.space_group_name_H-M   'P 1'
#
loop_
_entity.id
_entity.type
_entity.pdbx_description
1 polymer ?
#
loop_
_entity_poly.entity_id
_entity_poly.type
_entity_poly.pdbx_seq_one_letter_code
_entity_poly.pdbx_strand_id
1 'polypeptide(L)'
;MNTLKLNLSWLLLMVLTFSGALMGEYAQPSFWITVSIAGITALKGRLIIDEFMELNQASPVIRRIVRGFGLVVPALMILTYLLGPELAAFTQLPE
;
A
#
# COMPACT_ATOMS: atom_id res chain seq x y z
N MET A 1 23.05 -2.44 13.36
CA MET A 1 22.10 -2.36 12.23
C MET A 1 22.72 -3.11 11.06
N ASN A 2 22.06 -4.12 10.48
CA ASN A 2 22.64 -4.90 9.39
C ASN A 2 22.43 -4.14 8.07
N THR A 3 23.45 -3.44 7.61
CA THR A 3 23.38 -2.53 6.44
C THR A 3 22.99 -3.26 5.16
N LEU A 4 23.35 -4.54 5.02
CA LEU A 4 22.90 -5.42 3.94
C LEU A 4 21.37 -5.55 3.88
N LYS A 5 20.72 -5.71 5.05
CA LYS A 5 19.26 -5.83 5.13
C LYS A 5 18.58 -4.54 4.72
N LEU A 6 19.10 -3.39 5.15
CA LEU A 6 18.58 -2.08 4.77
C LEU A 6 18.72 -1.82 3.27
N ASN A 7 19.87 -2.16 2.68
CA ASN A 7 20.12 -2.03 1.25
C ASN A 7 19.20 -2.93 0.41
N LEU A 8 18.99 -4.18 0.84
CA LEU A 8 18.04 -5.09 0.19
C LEU A 8 16.60 -4.57 0.29
N SER A 9 16.20 -4.07 1.46
CA SER A 9 14.91 -3.43 1.68
C SER A 9 14.70 -2.22 0.77
N TRP A 10 15.72 -1.38 0.63
CA TRP A 10 15.69 -0.23 -0.28
C TRP A 10 15.56 -0.67 -1.75
N LEU A 11 16.35 -1.65 -2.18
CA LEU A 11 16.29 -2.17 -3.55
C LEU A 11 14.92 -2.79 -3.86
N LEU A 12 14.36 -3.53 -2.90
CA LEU A 12 13.02 -4.09 -2.99
C LEU A 12 11.95 -2.98 -3.12
N LEU A 13 12.08 -1.88 -2.37
CA LEU A 13 11.18 -0.72 -2.50
C LEU A 13 11.27 -0.08 -3.90
N MET A 14 12.48 0.00 -4.48
CA MET A 14 12.66 0.49 -5.85
C MET A 14 11.94 -0.42 -6.85
N VAL A 15 12.15 -1.74 -6.77
CA VAL A 15 11.47 -2.72 -7.64
C VAL A 15 9.96 -2.65 -7.50
N LEU A 16 9.44 -2.59 -6.26
CA LEU A 16 8.02 -2.44 -5.98
C LEU A 16 7.44 -1.14 -6.57
N THR A 17 8.22 -0.06 -6.57
CA THR A 17 7.80 1.25 -7.13
C THR A 17 7.73 1.22 -8.64
N PHE A 18 8.75 0.67 -9.32
CA PHE A 18 8.70 0.50 -10.77
C PHE A 18 7.58 -0.46 -11.19
N SER A 19 7.40 -1.57 -10.47
CA SER A 19 6.32 -2.52 -10.74
C SER A 19 4.95 -1.87 -10.61
N GLY A 20 4.72 -1.12 -9.53
CA GLY A 20 3.45 -0.38 -9.34
C GLY A 20 3.20 0.67 -10.42
N ALA A 21 4.23 1.40 -10.85
CA ALA A 21 4.11 2.39 -11.92
C ALA A 21 3.76 1.74 -13.27
N LEU A 22 4.46 0.67 -13.64
CA LEU A 22 4.20 -0.07 -14.88
C LEU A 22 2.78 -0.68 -14.88
N MET A 23 2.34 -1.22 -13.74
CA MET A 23 0.98 -1.74 -13.62
C MET A 23 -0.07 -0.63 -13.72
N GLY A 24 0.18 0.55 -13.13
CA GLY A 24 -0.75 1.67 -13.20
C GLY A 24 -0.88 2.28 -14.59
N GLU A 25 0.20 2.28 -15.38
CA GLU A 25 0.23 2.90 -16.71
C GLU A 25 -0.25 1.96 -17.82
N TYR A 26 0.16 0.70 -17.80
CA TYR A 26 -0.05 -0.23 -18.93
C TYR A 26 -1.16 -1.25 -18.71
N ALA A 27 -1.60 -1.46 -17.47
CA ALA A 27 -2.54 -2.54 -17.16
C ALA A 27 -3.99 -2.06 -17.19
N GLN A 28 -4.87 -2.86 -17.80
CA GLN A 28 -6.30 -2.54 -17.88
C GLN A 28 -6.96 -2.61 -16.51
N PRO A 29 -7.81 -1.63 -16.11
CA PRO A 29 -8.48 -1.66 -14.81
C PRO A 29 -9.23 -2.98 -14.61
N SER A 30 -8.79 -3.77 -13.63
CA SER A 30 -9.41 -5.04 -13.26
C SER A 30 -9.21 -5.32 -11.79
N PHE A 31 -10.06 -6.19 -11.23
CA PHE A 31 -10.00 -6.56 -9.82
C PHE A 31 -8.61 -7.05 -9.41
N TRP A 32 -8.02 -7.93 -10.22
CA TRP A 32 -6.70 -8.49 -9.95
C TRP A 32 -5.58 -7.46 -9.99
N ILE A 33 -5.69 -6.45 -10.86
CA ILE A 33 -4.72 -5.35 -10.93
C ILE A 33 -4.86 -4.45 -9.70
N THR A 34 -6.08 -4.10 -9.29
CA THR A 34 -6.32 -3.35 -8.05
C THR A 34 -5.77 -4.09 -6.83
N VAL A 35 -6.05 -5.39 -6.69
CA VAL A 35 -5.53 -6.22 -5.58
C VAL A 35 -4.00 -6.26 -5.61
N SER A 36 -3.39 -6.34 -6.79
CA SER A 36 -1.93 -6.33 -6.93
C SER A 36 -1.32 -4.99 -6.50
N ILE A 37 -1.87 -3.86 -6.94
CA ILE A 37 -1.41 -2.52 -6.56
C ILE A 37 -1.62 -2.28 -5.06
N ALA A 38 -2.75 -2.69 -4.51
CA ALA A 38 -3.02 -2.65 -3.07
C ALA A 38 -2.00 -3.50 -2.29
N GLY A 39 -1.69 -4.71 -2.77
CA GLY A 39 -0.66 -5.58 -2.20
C GLY A 39 0.72 -4.94 -2.23
N ILE A 40 1.14 -4.37 -3.36
CA ILE A 40 2.40 -3.61 -3.50
C ILE A 40 2.44 -2.46 -2.49
N THR A 41 1.35 -1.70 -2.36
CA THR A 41 1.25 -0.58 -1.42
C THR A 41 1.39 -1.04 0.03
N ALA A 42 0.70 -2.12 0.41
CA ALA A 42 0.80 -2.72 1.74
C ALA A 42 2.22 -3.21 2.07
N LEU A 43 2.86 -3.89 1.12
CA LEU A 43 4.22 -4.40 1.27
C LEU A 43 5.24 -3.26 1.43
N LYS A 44 5.14 -2.22 0.58
CA LYS A 44 5.99 -1.02 0.70
C LYS A 44 5.82 -0.35 2.06
N GLY A 45 4.58 -0.13 2.49
CA GLY A 45 4.27 0.47 3.78
C GLY A 45 4.89 -0.31 4.94
N ARG A 46 4.72 -1.64 4.95
CA ARG A 46 5.30 -2.50 6.00
C ARG A 46 6.82 -2.43 6.03
N LEU A 47 7.48 -2.43 4.87
CA LEU A 47 8.94 -2.33 4.76
C LEU A 47 9.48 -1.01 5.32
N ILE A 48 8.83 0.11 4.99
CA ILE A 48 9.20 1.43 5.50
C ILE A 48 9.04 1.46 7.03
N ILE A 49 7.89 0.99 7.53
CA ILE A 49 7.56 0.99 8.96
C ILE A 49 8.55 0.13 9.77
N ASP A 50 8.93 -1.04 9.26
CA ASP A 50 9.77 -1.99 10.00
C ASP A 50 11.27 -1.73 9.90
N GLU A 51 11.74 -1.21 8.77
CA GLU A 51 13.19 -1.07 8.50
C GLU A 51 13.68 0.38 8.49
N PHE A 52 12.82 1.37 8.21
CA PHE A 52 13.24 2.78 8.07
C PHE A 52 12.69 3.69 9.17
N MET A 53 11.52 3.40 9.76
CA MET A 53 10.95 4.22 10.83
C MET A 53 11.53 3.90 12.23
N GLU A 54 12.48 2.96 12.31
CA GLU A 54 13.16 2.54 13.54
C GLU A 54 12.24 2.20 14.73
N LEU A 55 10.99 1.81 14.45
CA LEU A 55 9.99 1.48 15.47
C LEU A 55 10.31 0.23 16.32
N ASN A 56 11.45 -0.42 16.05
CA ASN A 56 11.94 -1.53 16.87
C ASN A 56 12.30 -1.08 18.30
N GLN A 57 12.62 0.20 18.51
CA GLN A 57 12.84 0.77 19.84
C GLN A 57 11.58 1.40 20.46
N ALA A 58 10.49 1.53 19.69
CA ALA A 58 9.22 2.05 20.16
C ALA A 58 8.41 0.99 20.91
N SER A 59 7.41 1.42 21.68
CA SER A 59 6.52 0.50 22.37
C SER A 59 5.76 -0.40 21.36
N PRO A 60 5.49 -1.68 21.71
CA PRO A 60 4.83 -2.61 20.79
C PRO A 60 3.43 -2.17 20.38
N VAL A 61 2.77 -1.33 21.20
CA VAL A 61 1.46 -0.73 20.89
C VAL A 61 1.58 0.26 19.73
N ILE A 62 2.54 1.20 19.80
CA ILE A 62 2.78 2.18 18.73
C ILE A 62 3.10 1.45 17.41
N ARG A 63 3.96 0.44 17.47
CA ARG A 63 4.30 -0.36 16.29
C ARG A 63 3.08 -0.99 15.63
N ARG A 64 2.13 -1.53 16.41
CA ARG A 64 0.89 -2.10 15.87
C ARG A 64 -0.04 -1.05 15.28
N ILE A 65 -0.17 0.11 15.94
CA ILE A 65 -1.00 1.22 15.44
C ILE A 65 -0.48 1.71 14.10
N VAL A 66 0.83 1.97 13.99
CA VAL A 66 1.43 2.47 12.74
C VAL A 66 1.32 1.43 11.61
N ARG A 67 1.54 0.15 11.91
CA ARG A 67 1.31 -0.94 10.94
C ARG A 67 -0.14 -1.03 10.50
N GLY A 68 -1.09 -0.92 11.44
CA GLY A 68 -2.52 -0.93 11.16
C GLY A 68 -2.90 0.25 10.27
N PHE A 69 -2.42 1.45 10.59
CA PHE A 69 -2.60 2.65 9.77
C PHE A 69 -2.07 2.45 8.34
N GLY A 70 -0.88 1.86 8.18
CA GLY A 70 -0.32 1.55 6.86
C GLY A 70 -1.16 0.57 6.03
N LEU A 71 -2.00 -0.26 6.66
CA LEU A 71 -2.92 -1.18 5.97
C LEU A 71 -4.27 -0.55 5.62
N VAL A 72 -4.61 0.60 6.19
CA VAL A 72 -5.89 1.28 5.90
C VAL A 72 -5.96 1.67 4.42
N VAL A 73 -4.90 2.28 3.88
CA VAL A 73 -4.85 2.71 2.48
C VAL A 73 -5.13 1.56 1.50
N PRO A 74 -4.38 0.44 1.50
CA PRO A 74 -4.64 -0.65 0.57
C PRO A 74 -5.99 -1.35 0.81
N ALA A 75 -6.50 -1.37 2.04
CA ALA A 75 -7.86 -1.85 2.31
C ALA A 75 -8.91 -0.96 1.65
N LEU A 76 -8.75 0.37 1.76
CA LEU A 76 -9.63 1.34 1.11
C LEU A 76 -9.56 1.23 -0.42
N MET A 77 -8.39 0.97 -1.02
CA MET A 77 -8.27 0.75 -2.47
C MET A 77 -9.14 -0.41 -2.97
N ILE A 78 -9.18 -1.51 -2.23
CA ILE A 78 -10.02 -2.66 -2.57
C ILE A 78 -11.49 -2.30 -2.36
N LEU A 79 -11.81 -1.64 -1.25
CA LEU A 79 -13.18 -1.24 -0.92
C LEU A 79 -13.76 -0.28 -1.97
N THR A 80 -12.98 0.71 -2.43
CA THR A 80 -13.42 1.67 -3.45
C THR A 80 -13.61 1.01 -4.82
N TYR A 81 -12.84 -0.02 -5.14
CA TYR A 81 -13.08 -0.81 -6.35
C TYR A 81 -14.39 -1.60 -6.27
N LEU A 82 -14.70 -2.19 -5.11
CA LEU A 82 -15.91 -2.99 -4.91
C LEU A 82 -17.19 -2.14 -4.81
N LEU A 83 -17.12 -1.01 -4.09
CA LEU A 83 -18.25 -0.10 -3.85
C LEU A 83 -18.29 1.07 -4.83
N GLY A 84 -17.39 1.10 -5.83
CA GLY A 84 -17.27 2.19 -6.80
C GLY A 84 -18.61 2.64 -7.41
N PRO A 85 -19.49 1.72 -7.85
CA PRO A 85 -20.80 2.08 -8.41
C PRO A 85 -21.72 2.79 -7.41
N GLU A 86 -21.75 2.35 -6.15
CA GLU A 86 -22.58 2.96 -5.11
C GLU A 86 -22.02 4.32 -4.70
N LEU A 87 -20.69 4.43 -4.55
CA LEU A 87 -20.01 5.68 -4.26
C LEU A 87 -20.21 6.72 -5.37
N ALA A 88 -20.20 6.29 -6.63
CA ALA A 88 -20.50 7.15 -7.77
C ALA A 88 -21.95 7.64 -7.72
N ALA A 89 -22.92 6.78 -7.36
CA ALA A 89 -24.32 7.16 -7.23
C ALA A 89 -24.55 8.21 -6.13
N PHE A 90 -23.81 8.16 -5.02
CA PHE A 90 -23.88 9.20 -3.98
C PHE A 90 -23.30 10.56 -4.40
N THR A 91 -22.45 10.58 -5.43
CA THR A 91 -21.76 11.80 -5.89
C THR A 91 -22.37 12.38 -7.16
N GLN A 92 -23.28 11.66 -7.82
CA GLN A 92 -24.06 12.18 -8.93
C GLN A 92 -25.12 13.16 -8.40
N LEU A 93 -25.08 14.41 -8.86
CA LEU A 93 -26.14 15.38 -8.63
C LEU A 93 -27.39 14.91 -9.37
N PRO A 94 -28.59 14.97 -8.76
CA PRO A 94 -29.82 14.70 -9.49
C PRO A 94 -29.96 15.71 -10.63
N GLU A 95 -30.08 15.21 -11.87
CA GLU A 95 -30.48 16.04 -13.02
C GLU A 95 -31.96 16.45 -12.91
#